data_AF-A0AB39V5Y8-F1
#
_entry.id   AF-A0AB39V5Y8-F1
#
_cell.length_a   1.000
_cell.length_b   1.000
_cell.length_c   1.000
_cell.angle_alpha   90.00
_cell.angle_beta   90.00
_cell.angle_gamma   90.00
#
_symmetry.space_group_name_H-M   'P 1'
#
loop_
_entity.id
_entity.type
_entity.pdbx_description
1 polymer ?
#
loop_
_entity_poly.entity_id
_entity_poly.type
_entity_poly.pdbx_seq_one_letter_code
_entity_poly.pdbx_strand_id
1 'polypeptide(L)'
;MGNNISEQKSIAGLRANAAAFIVNLSFFMGLGLLIPIFALILEDKNNFVRAYSKQTLAITVLTLVSFLLNFIIFIGNLAFFIIFILLIIFQIVAAGASILEKEFKIPYIEKIVNLLFAN
;
A
#
# COMPACT_ATOMS: atom_id res chain seq x y z
N MET A 1 13.51 -24.08 -5.52
CA MET A 1 12.77 -24.05 -4.24
C MET A 1 11.91 -22.81 -4.25
N GLY A 2 10.62 -22.94 -4.53
CA GLY A 2 9.69 -21.81 -4.47
C GLY A 2 9.47 -21.49 -2.99
N ASN A 3 9.98 -20.36 -2.52
CA ASN A 3 9.78 -19.95 -1.13
C ASN A 3 8.30 -19.60 -0.95
N ASN A 4 7.52 -20.47 -0.30
CA ASN A 4 6.15 -20.19 0.08
C ASN A 4 6.10 -18.92 0.94
N ILE A 5 5.28 -17.94 0.57
CA ILE A 5 5.25 -16.64 1.24
C ILE A 5 4.69 -16.79 2.66
N SER A 6 3.76 -17.73 2.87
CA SER A 6 3.29 -18.12 4.21
C SER A 6 4.33 -18.76 5.11
N GLU A 7 5.40 -19.35 4.57
CA GLU A 7 6.49 -19.94 5.36
C GLU A 7 7.52 -18.89 5.79
N GLN A 8 7.51 -17.71 5.17
CA GLN A 8 8.35 -16.58 5.57
C GLN A 8 7.76 -15.93 6.81
N LYS A 9 8.47 -16.04 7.93
CA LYS A 9 8.20 -15.22 9.11
C LYS A 9 8.56 -13.76 8.81
N SER A 10 7.76 -12.89 9.37
CA SER A 10 7.75 -11.44 9.19
C SER A 10 7.61 -10.78 10.57
N ILE A 11 7.13 -9.54 10.63
CA ILE A 11 7.02 -8.67 11.80
C ILE A 11 6.46 -9.43 13.01
N ALA A 12 7.21 -9.42 14.12
CA ALA A 12 6.84 -10.09 15.38
C ALA A 12 6.50 -11.60 15.24
N GLY A 13 7.04 -12.27 14.24
CA GLY A 13 6.78 -13.69 13.97
C GLY A 13 5.50 -13.97 13.18
N LEU A 14 4.80 -12.92 12.73
CA LEU A 14 3.64 -13.03 11.84
C LEU A 14 4.07 -13.61 10.48
N ARG A 15 3.16 -14.28 9.77
CA ARG A 15 3.44 -14.72 8.39
C ARG A 15 3.49 -13.51 7.45
N ALA A 16 4.32 -13.56 6.42
CA ALA A 16 4.50 -12.45 5.47
C ALA A 16 3.19 -12.04 4.79
N ASN A 17 2.32 -13.00 4.43
CA ASN A 17 0.99 -12.70 3.87
C ASN A 17 0.09 -11.93 4.84
N ALA A 18 0.07 -12.31 6.12
CA ALA A 18 -0.70 -11.61 7.15
C ALA A 18 -0.11 -10.22 7.45
N ALA A 19 1.21 -10.06 7.47
CA ALA A 19 1.85 -8.76 7.63
C ALA A 19 1.52 -7.82 6.46
N ALA A 20 1.63 -8.30 5.22
CA ALA A 20 1.24 -7.54 4.04
C ALA A 20 -0.26 -7.19 4.02
N PHE A 21 -1.12 -8.08 4.52
CA PHE A 21 -2.55 -7.79 4.66
C PHE A 21 -2.80 -6.64 5.64
N ILE A 22 -2.19 -6.68 6.83
CA ILE A 22 -2.30 -5.60 7.83
C ILE A 22 -1.81 -4.27 7.26
N VAL A 23 -0.70 -4.31 6.52
CA VAL A 23 -0.17 -3.14 5.81
C VAL A 23 -1.22 -2.58 4.86
N ASN A 24 -1.81 -3.38 3.97
CA ASN A 24 -2.83 -2.88 3.04
C ASN A 24 -4.09 -2.37 3.76
N LEU A 25 -4.51 -3.06 4.82
CA LEU A 25 -5.69 -2.72 5.62
C LEU A 25 -5.53 -1.36 6.32
N SER A 26 -4.30 -1.00 6.70
CA SER A 26 -4.00 0.25 7.40
C SER A 26 -4.44 1.51 6.63
N PHE A 27 -4.51 1.46 5.29
CA PHE A 27 -5.04 2.54 4.47
C PHE A 27 -6.47 2.91 4.87
N PHE A 28 -7.35 1.92 5.03
CA PHE A 28 -8.75 2.12 5.36
C PHE A 28 -8.97 2.59 6.79
N MET A 29 -8.02 2.30 7.69
CA MET A 29 -8.07 2.70 9.10
C MET A 29 -7.50 4.11 9.33
N GLY A 30 -7.06 4.81 8.29
CA GLY A 30 -6.36 6.10 8.42
C GLY A 30 -4.94 5.96 8.99
N LEU A 31 -4.40 4.75 9.03
CA LEU A 31 -3.05 4.44 9.54
C LEU A 31 -2.04 4.15 8.41
N GLY A 32 -2.40 4.45 7.17
CA GLY A 32 -1.62 4.16 5.95
C GLY A 32 -0.29 4.91 5.83
N LEU A 33 0.02 5.84 6.74
CA LEU A 33 1.37 6.41 6.90
C LEU A 33 2.17 5.60 7.92
N LEU A 34 1.64 5.46 9.14
CA LEU A 34 2.35 4.86 10.26
C LEU A 34 2.68 3.38 10.02
N ILE A 35 1.68 2.56 9.70
CA ILE A 35 1.88 1.10 9.61
C ILE A 35 2.84 0.73 8.49
N PRO A 36 2.73 1.26 7.26
CA PRO A 36 3.69 0.95 6.21
C PRO A 36 5.10 1.46 6.50
N ILE A 37 5.26 2.61 7.18
CA ILE A 37 6.58 3.09 7.61
C ILE A 37 7.20 2.11 8.62
N PHE A 38 6.45 1.72 9.66
CA PHE A 38 6.94 0.73 10.62
C PHE A 38 7.28 -0.60 9.94
N ALA A 39 6.44 -1.07 9.02
CA ALA A 39 6.71 -2.27 8.27
C ALA A 39 8.00 -2.15 7.45
N LEU A 40 8.25 -1.01 6.80
CA LEU A 40 9.49 -0.79 6.04
C LEU A 40 10.75 -0.70 6.93
N ILE A 41 10.61 -0.25 8.18
CA ILE A 41 11.72 -0.20 9.15
C ILE A 41 12.01 -1.61 9.69
N LEU A 42 10.95 -2.38 10.00
CA LEU A 42 11.06 -3.70 10.62
C LEU A 42 11.34 -4.82 9.61
N GLU A 43 10.95 -4.64 8.35
CA GLU A 43 11.19 -5.58 7.25
C GLU A 43 12.30 -5.09 6.34
N ASP A 44 13.51 -5.59 6.59
CA ASP A 44 14.68 -5.36 5.76
C ASP A 44 14.78 -6.39 4.61
N LYS A 45 14.41 -7.65 4.87
CA LYS A 45 14.63 -8.79 3.96
C LYS A 45 13.40 -9.27 3.21
N ASN A 46 12.20 -8.99 3.72
CA ASN A 46 10.97 -9.49 3.10
C ASN A 46 10.49 -8.57 1.97
N ASN A 47 10.92 -8.87 0.74
CA ASN A 47 10.54 -8.08 -0.43
C ASN A 47 9.02 -8.03 -0.67
N PHE A 48 8.29 -9.07 -0.29
CA PHE A 48 6.83 -9.12 -0.44
C PHE A 48 6.13 -8.10 0.45
N VAL A 49 6.44 -8.11 1.76
CA VAL A 49 5.86 -7.16 2.72
C VAL A 49 6.31 -5.74 2.40
N ARG A 50 7.57 -5.55 2.02
CA ARG A 50 8.10 -4.24 1.62
C ARG A 50 7.41 -3.71 0.37
N ALA A 51 7.12 -4.55 -0.63
CA ALA A 51 6.41 -4.11 -1.83
C ALA A 51 5.02 -3.58 -1.50
N TYR A 52 4.24 -4.30 -0.70
CA TYR A 52 2.93 -3.82 -0.23
C TYR A 52 3.02 -2.58 0.65
N SER A 53 4.08 -2.46 1.46
CA SER A 53 4.31 -1.29 2.32
C SER A 53 4.64 -0.05 1.50
N LYS A 54 5.52 -0.16 0.50
CA LYS A 54 5.84 0.95 -0.40
C LYS A 54 4.60 1.43 -1.16
N GLN A 55 3.80 0.50 -1.69
CA GLN A 55 2.58 0.83 -2.44
C GLN A 55 1.53 1.50 -1.57
N THR A 56 1.26 0.94 -0.38
CA THR A 56 0.27 1.50 0.55
C THR A 56 0.69 2.89 1.03
N LEU A 57 2.00 3.09 1.31
CA LEU A 57 2.51 4.40 1.68
C LEU A 57 2.33 5.40 0.53
N ALA A 58 2.68 5.01 -0.70
CA ALA A 58 2.56 5.87 -1.87
C ALA A 58 1.10 6.30 -2.12
N ILE A 59 0.15 5.38 -2.01
CA ILE A 59 -1.27 5.68 -2.17
C ILE A 59 -1.76 6.60 -1.05
N THR A 60 -1.31 6.37 0.19
CA THR A 60 -1.68 7.22 1.32
C THR A 60 -1.17 8.65 1.13
N VAL A 61 0.10 8.81 0.74
CA VAL A 61 0.69 10.13 0.46
C VAL A 61 -0.02 10.81 -0.71
N LEU A 62 -0.26 10.09 -1.82
CA LEU A 62 -1.02 10.61 -2.95
C LEU A 62 -2.39 11.10 -2.51
N THR A 63 -3.13 10.27 -1.77
CA THR A 63 -4.48 10.60 -1.29
C THR A 63 -4.46 11.85 -0.41
N LEU A 64 -3.50 11.94 0.52
CA LEU A 64 -3.35 13.08 1.42
C LEU A 64 -3.04 14.37 0.65
N VAL A 65 -2.06 14.34 -0.26
CA VAL A 65 -1.69 15.51 -1.07
C VAL A 65 -2.84 15.91 -1.99
N SER A 66 -3.49 14.94 -2.64
CA SER A 66 -4.64 15.21 -3.51
C SER A 66 -5.82 15.79 -2.73
N PHE A 67 -6.11 15.30 -1.51
CA PHE A 67 -7.15 15.85 -0.65
C PHE A 67 -6.88 17.32 -0.29
N LEU A 68 -5.64 17.64 0.11
CA LEU A 68 -5.23 19.02 0.44
C LEU A 68 -5.35 19.96 -0.77
N LEU A 69 -4.98 19.49 -1.97
CA LEU A 69 -5.06 20.26 -3.20
C LEU A 69 -6.51 20.43 -3.71
N ASN A 70 -7.44 19.56 -3.33
CA ASN A 70 -8.79 19.54 -3.88
C ASN A 70 -9.75 20.61 -3.31
N PHE A 71 -9.32 21.38 -2.31
CA PHE A 71 -10.18 22.31 -1.58
C PHE A 71 -10.67 23.53 -2.40
N ILE A 72 -10.16 23.74 -3.63
CA ILE A 72 -10.24 25.03 -4.34
C ILE A 72 -11.35 25.09 -5.41
N ILE A 73 -11.77 23.98 -6.06
CA ILE A 73 -12.70 24.02 -7.23
C ILE A 73 -13.65 22.80 -7.28
N PHE A 74 -14.94 23.00 -7.58
CA PHE A 74 -15.99 21.96 -7.67
C PHE A 74 -15.70 20.84 -8.71
N ILE A 75 -15.18 21.20 -9.88
CA ILE A 75 -14.80 20.22 -10.94
C ILE A 75 -13.65 19.31 -10.48
N GLY A 76 -12.70 19.86 -9.72
CA GLY A 76 -11.60 19.10 -9.13
C GLY A 76 -12.09 18.02 -8.18
N ASN A 77 -13.17 18.30 -7.43
CA ASN A 77 -13.76 17.38 -6.46
C ASN A 77 -14.42 16.18 -7.13
N LEU A 78 -15.11 16.36 -8.25
CA LEU A 78 -15.70 15.25 -9.00
C LEU A 78 -14.63 14.31 -9.57
N ALA A 79 -13.60 14.87 -10.20
CA ALA A 79 -12.49 14.07 -10.75
C ALA A 79 -11.72 13.33 -9.63
N PHE A 80 -11.47 14.02 -8.51
CA PHE A 80 -10.84 13.42 -7.34
C PHE A 80 -11.67 12.28 -6.76
N PHE A 81 -12.99 12.45 -6.67
CA PHE A 81 -13.88 11.40 -6.17
C PHE A 81 -13.81 10.12 -7.03
N ILE A 82 -13.79 10.26 -8.37
CA ILE A 82 -13.65 9.11 -9.28
C ILE A 82 -12.29 8.41 -9.09
N ILE A 83 -11.20 9.19 -9.05
CA ILE A 83 -9.84 8.65 -8.84
C ILE A 83 -9.75 7.96 -7.47
N PHE A 84 -10.33 8.55 -6.44
CA PHE A 84 -10.33 8.01 -5.08
C PHE A 84 -11.06 6.67 -5.00
N ILE A 85 -12.21 6.53 -5.66
CA ILE A 85 -12.91 5.24 -5.77
C ILE A 85 -12.04 4.19 -6.44
N LEU A 86 -11.33 4.54 -7.53
CA LEU A 86 -10.43 3.61 -8.20
C LEU A 86 -9.27 3.17 -7.29
N LEU A 87 -8.69 4.10 -6.53
CA LEU A 87 -7.64 3.78 -5.55
C LEU A 87 -8.15 2.84 -4.45
N ILE A 88 -9.37 3.06 -3.94
CA ILE A 88 -10.01 2.14 -2.99
C ILE A 88 -10.13 0.73 -3.58
N ILE A 89 -10.62 0.61 -4.82
CA ILE A 89 -10.76 -0.70 -5.48
C ILE A 89 -9.40 -1.39 -5.58
N PHE A 90 -8.35 -0.67 -6.01
CA PHE A 90 -7.01 -1.25 -6.07
C PHE A 90 -6.48 -1.67 -4.71
N GLN A 91 -6.75 -0.90 -3.66
CA GLN A 91 -6.31 -1.24 -2.31
C GLN A 91 -7.05 -2.47 -1.74
N ILE A 92 -8.33 -2.65 -2.08
CA ILE A 92 -9.10 -3.86 -1.75
C ILE A 92 -8.49 -5.07 -2.48
N VAL A 93 -8.19 -4.95 -3.77
CA VAL A 93 -7.56 -6.03 -4.55
C VAL A 93 -6.18 -6.37 -4.00
N ALA A 94 -5.38 -5.37 -3.63
CA ALA A 94 -4.07 -5.56 -3.00
C ALA A 94 -4.18 -6.31 -1.66
N ALA A 95 -5.14 -5.94 -0.82
CA ALA A 95 -5.40 -6.65 0.43
C ALA A 95 -5.80 -8.12 0.17
N GLY A 96 -6.72 -8.38 -0.74
CA GLY A 96 -7.14 -9.75 -1.10
C GLY A 96 -5.99 -10.57 -1.71
N ALA A 97 -5.20 -9.97 -2.60
CA ALA A 97 -4.04 -10.62 -3.21
C ALA A 97 -2.97 -10.98 -2.17
N SER A 98 -2.75 -10.13 -1.17
CA SER A 98 -1.79 -10.39 -0.10
C SER A 98 -2.15 -11.63 0.73
N ILE A 99 -3.45 -11.86 1.01
CA ILE A 99 -3.95 -13.07 1.69
C ILE A 99 -3.67 -14.31 0.82
N LEU A 100 -3.89 -14.20 -0.49
CA LEU A 100 -3.68 -15.27 -1.46
C LEU A 100 -2.21 -15.49 -1.83
N GLU A 101 -1.26 -14.85 -1.13
CA GLU A 101 0.18 -14.95 -1.38
C GLU A 101 0.58 -14.53 -2.80
N LYS A 102 -0.22 -13.65 -3.42
CA LYS A 102 0.07 -13.11 -4.75
C LYS A 102 0.65 -11.71 -4.61
N GLU A 103 1.69 -11.41 -5.39
CA GLU A 103 2.14 -10.03 -5.55
C GLU A 103 1.20 -9.30 -6.49
N PHE A 104 0.54 -8.26 -5.97
CA PHE A 104 -0.26 -7.35 -6.78
C PHE A 104 0.45 -6.00 -6.88
N LYS A 105 0.76 -5.61 -8.11
CA LYS A 105 1.29 -4.29 -8.43
C LYS A 105 0.12 -3.40 -8.82
N ILE A 106 -0.14 -2.38 -8.01
CA ILE A 106 -1.18 -1.39 -8.24
C ILE A 106 -0.76 -0.57 -9.47
N PRO A 107 -1.60 -0.51 -10.52
CA PRO A 107 -1.28 0.20 -11.75
C PRO A 107 -0.96 1.67 -11.49
N TYR A 108 -0.02 2.22 -12.27
CA TYR A 108 0.37 3.64 -12.25
C TYR A 108 1.00 4.18 -10.95
N ILE A 109 1.04 3.40 -9.87
CA ILE A 109 1.63 3.77 -8.57
C ILE A 109 3.15 3.64 -8.54
N GLU A 110 3.73 2.85 -9.44
CA GLU A 110 5.18 2.62 -9.51
C GLU A 110 5.98 3.93 -9.65
N LYS A 111 5.48 4.90 -10.41
CA LYS A 111 6.12 6.23 -10.53
C LYS A 111 6.17 6.97 -9.19
N ILE A 112 5.11 6.89 -8.41
CA ILE A 112 5.01 7.53 -7.09
C ILE A 112 5.91 6.80 -6.09
N VAL A 113 5.93 5.47 -6.15
CA VAL A 113 6.85 4.65 -5.35
C VAL A 113 8.30 5.01 -5.66
N ASN A 114 8.68 5.12 -6.93
CA ASN A 114 10.04 5.50 -7.31
C ASN A 114 10.39 6.92 -6.85
N LEU A 115 9.45 7.86 -6.92
CA LEU A 115 9.63 9.21 -6.40
C LEU A 115 9.86 9.24 -4.89
N LEU A 116 9.07 8.49 -4.13
CA LEU A 116 9.12 8.50 -2.66
C LEU A 116 10.33 7.75 -2.09
N PHE A 117 10.78 6.71 -2.78
CA PHE A 117 11.82 5.82 -2.28
C PHE A 117 13.16 5.94 -3.01
N ALA A 118 13.27 6.82 -4.02
CA ALA A 118 14.48 7.09 -4.79
C ALA A 118 15.28 5.80 -5.09
N ASN A 119 14.69 4.91 -5.89
CA ASN A 119 15.35 3.67 -6.32
C ASN A 119 16.38 3.94 -7.42
#